data_AF-A0A3D1TQA0-F1
#
_entry.id   AF-A0A3D1TQA0-F1
#
_cell.length_a   1.000
_cell.length_b   1.000
_cell.length_c   1.000
_cell.angle_alpha   90.00
_cell.angle_beta   90.00
_cell.angle_gamma   90.00
#
_symmetry.space_group_name_H-M   'P 1'
#
loop_
_entity.id
_entity.type
_entity.pdbx_description
1 polymer ?
#
loop_
_entity_poly.entity_id
_entity_poly.type
_entity_poly.pdbx_seq_one_letter_code
_entity_poly.pdbx_strand_id
1 'polypeptide(L)'
;MTRHGSPADACRTSVRGLAAKPIIDIALEVPDSTDEAMYVPDLEAAGYVLRIREADWFQHRLFKGPDININLHTFSAGCAEVDRMLVFRDWLRTNAADRELYARTKRELATRDWKYMQQYADAKTAVVKEIMARAEAATP
;
A
#
# COMPACT_ATOMS: atom_id res chain seq x y z
N MET A 1 -15.78 -12.88 -29.50
CA MET A 1 -16.60 -13.01 -28.28
C MET A 1 -15.76 -12.50 -27.11
N THR A 2 -15.86 -11.21 -26.83
CA THR A 2 -14.96 -10.48 -25.93
C THR A 2 -15.68 -10.26 -24.61
N ARG A 3 -15.31 -10.97 -23.54
CA ARG A 3 -15.82 -10.68 -22.19
C ARG A 3 -14.97 -9.56 -21.61
N HIS A 4 -15.53 -8.36 -21.59
CA HIS A 4 -15.05 -7.25 -20.77
C HIS A 4 -15.33 -7.60 -19.31
N GLY A 5 -14.27 -7.82 -18.52
CA GLY A 5 -14.38 -7.85 -17.07
C GLY A 5 -14.72 -6.44 -16.58
N SER A 6 -15.84 -6.31 -15.87
CA SER A 6 -16.28 -5.05 -15.28
C SER A 6 -15.29 -4.61 -14.19
N PRO A 7 -14.88 -3.33 -14.09
CA PRO A 7 -13.94 -2.83 -13.08
C PRO A 7 -14.51 -2.76 -11.64
N ALA A 8 -15.62 -3.46 -11.36
CA ALA A 8 -16.43 -3.23 -10.16
C ALA A 8 -15.89 -3.84 -8.86
N ASP A 9 -14.80 -4.63 -8.88
CA ASP A 9 -14.35 -5.39 -7.71
C ASP A 9 -13.16 -4.78 -6.93
N ALA A 10 -12.64 -3.60 -7.33
CA ALA A 10 -11.34 -3.12 -6.85
C ALA A 10 -11.34 -2.27 -5.56
N CYS A 11 -12.49 -1.85 -5.00
CA CYS A 11 -12.49 -0.90 -3.87
C CYS A 11 -12.81 -1.57 -2.51
N ARG A 12 -11.85 -2.33 -1.95
CA ARG A 12 -11.96 -3.00 -0.63
C ARG A 12 -10.87 -2.57 0.38
N THR A 13 -10.29 -1.38 0.25
CA THR A 13 -9.00 -1.01 0.86
C THR A 13 -9.01 -0.34 2.24
N SER A 14 -10.15 0.05 2.82
CA SER A 14 -10.12 0.74 4.12
C SER A 14 -10.25 -0.20 5.34
N VAL A 15 -9.30 -0.13 6.28
CA VAL A 15 -9.47 -0.62 7.66
C VAL A 15 -10.31 0.41 8.43
N ARG A 16 -11.53 0.02 8.84
CA ARG A 16 -12.42 0.90 9.61
C ARG A 16 -11.82 1.22 10.99
N GLY A 17 -11.88 2.49 11.40
CA GLY A 17 -11.47 2.95 12.74
C GLY A 17 -10.00 3.35 12.89
N LEU A 18 -9.21 3.30 11.82
CA LEU A 18 -7.81 3.76 11.84
C LEU A 18 -7.74 5.25 11.53
N ALA A 19 -7.43 6.10 12.52
CA ALA A 19 -7.17 7.52 12.21
C ALA A 19 -5.80 7.62 11.53
N ALA A 20 -5.83 7.84 10.22
CA ALA A 20 -4.70 8.30 9.43
C ALA A 20 -5.13 9.61 8.73
N LYS A 21 -4.18 10.38 8.18
CA LYS A 21 -4.52 11.27 7.06
C LYS A 21 -5.36 10.44 6.08
N PRO A 22 -6.45 10.95 5.48
CA PRO A 22 -7.36 10.17 4.64
C PRO A 22 -6.65 9.81 3.32
N ILE A 23 -5.71 8.89 3.44
CA ILE A 23 -4.87 8.35 2.39
C ILE A 23 -5.43 6.98 2.08
N ILE A 24 -5.77 6.77 0.82
CA ILE A 24 -6.21 5.47 0.31
C ILE A 24 -5.00 4.83 -0.34
N ASP A 25 -4.50 3.73 0.22
CA ASP A 25 -3.46 2.92 -0.40
C ASP A 25 -4.14 1.83 -1.26
N ILE A 26 -3.76 1.74 -2.53
CA ILE A 26 -4.25 0.77 -3.52
C ILE A 26 -3.04 0.00 -4.05
N ALA A 27 -3.13 -1.33 -4.14
CA ALA A 27 -2.16 -2.17 -4.83
C ALA A 27 -2.70 -2.54 -6.21
N LEU A 28 -1.93 -2.25 -7.26
CA LEU A 28 -2.20 -2.57 -8.65
C LEU A 28 -1.13 -3.55 -9.16
N GLU A 29 -1.57 -4.67 -9.71
CA GLU A 29 -0.69 -5.61 -10.41
C GLU A 29 -0.82 -5.41 -11.92
N VAL A 30 0.32 -5.26 -12.59
CA VAL A 30 0.44 -5.21 -14.05
C VAL A 30 1.35 -6.35 -14.53
N PRO A 31 1.32 -6.77 -15.81
CA PRO A 31 2.18 -7.85 -16.28
C PRO A 31 3.67 -7.61 -16.00
N ASP A 32 4.15 -6.38 -16.26
CA ASP A 32 5.49 -5.93 -15.93
C ASP A 32 5.45 -4.47 -15.49
N SER A 33 5.79 -4.21 -14.23
CA SER A 33 5.84 -2.86 -13.66
C SER A 33 6.91 -1.97 -14.29
N THR A 34 7.93 -2.56 -14.94
CA THR A 34 8.96 -1.81 -15.66
C THR A 34 8.51 -1.36 -17.05
N ASP A 35 7.49 -2.00 -17.62
CA ASP A 35 6.89 -1.62 -18.91
C ASP A 35 5.90 -0.47 -18.73
N GLU A 36 6.44 0.68 -18.32
CA GLU A 36 5.67 1.90 -18.06
C GLU A 36 4.86 2.37 -19.28
N ALA A 37 5.31 2.08 -20.50
CA ALA A 37 4.62 2.44 -21.72
C ALA A 37 3.24 1.77 -21.84
N MET A 38 3.04 0.61 -21.20
CA MET A 38 1.79 -0.13 -21.25
C MET A 38 0.66 0.49 -20.42
N TYR A 39 0.98 1.25 -19.36
CA TYR A 39 -0.03 1.66 -18.37
C TYR A 39 0.12 3.08 -17.84
N VAL A 40 1.31 3.68 -17.86
CA VAL A 40 1.52 5.06 -17.38
C VAL A 40 0.67 6.07 -18.15
N PRO A 41 0.58 6.04 -19.49
CA PRO A 41 -0.22 7.02 -20.23
C PRO A 41 -1.71 7.01 -19.83
N ASP A 42 -2.27 5.82 -19.61
CA ASP A 42 -3.67 5.67 -19.21
C ASP A 42 -3.90 6.17 -17.77
N LEU A 43 -2.96 5.89 -16.86
CA LEU A 43 -3.01 6.39 -15.49
C LEU A 43 -2.87 7.91 -15.43
N GLU A 44 -1.96 8.49 -16.22
CA GLU A 44 -1.78 9.95 -16.33
C GLU A 44 -3.00 10.63 -16.93
N ALA A 45 -3.62 10.04 -17.95
CA ALA A 45 -4.88 10.52 -18.51
C ALA A 45 -6.03 10.48 -17.48
N ALA A 46 -5.99 9.52 -16.55
CA ALA A 46 -6.90 9.45 -15.41
C ALA A 46 -6.53 10.39 -14.24
N GLY A 47 -5.49 11.21 -14.38
CA GLY A 47 -5.06 12.21 -13.41
C GLY A 47 -4.09 11.69 -12.34
N TYR A 48 -3.59 10.46 -12.46
CA TYR A 48 -2.54 9.96 -11.59
C TYR A 48 -1.17 10.52 -12.00
N VAL A 49 -0.31 10.77 -11.03
CA VAL A 49 1.05 11.26 -11.27
C VAL A 49 2.05 10.27 -10.71
N LEU A 50 2.93 9.73 -11.56
CA LEU A 50 4.03 8.87 -11.13
C LEU A 50 5.04 9.68 -10.29
N ARG A 51 5.24 9.28 -9.03
CA ARG A 51 6.13 9.98 -8.09
C ARG A 51 7.39 9.23 -7.75
N ILE A 52 7.33 7.91 -7.66
CA ILE A 52 8.45 7.10 -7.19
C ILE A 52 8.69 5.93 -8.15
N ARG A 53 9.96 5.66 -8.42
CA ARG A 53 10.47 4.45 -9.06
C ARG A 53 11.50 3.82 -8.14
N GLU A 54 11.24 2.61 -7.66
CA GLU A 54 12.13 1.89 -6.76
C GLU A 54 12.58 0.60 -7.45
N ALA A 55 13.64 0.71 -8.27
CA ALA A 55 14.17 -0.42 -9.01
C ALA A 55 14.65 -1.56 -8.10
N ASP A 56 15.25 -1.21 -6.97
CA ASP A 56 15.81 -2.16 -6.01
C ASP A 56 14.76 -2.81 -5.09
N TRP A 57 13.49 -2.39 -5.19
CA TRP A 57 12.40 -2.90 -4.38
C TRP A 57 11.23 -3.33 -5.27
N PHE A 58 11.33 -4.56 -5.79
CA PHE A 58 10.32 -5.21 -6.65
C PHE A 58 9.92 -4.40 -7.90
N GLN A 59 10.80 -3.52 -8.39
CA GLN A 59 10.50 -2.60 -9.49
C GLN A 59 9.26 -1.72 -9.22
N HIS A 60 8.98 -1.41 -7.95
CA HIS A 60 7.79 -0.69 -7.52
C HIS A 60 7.66 0.69 -8.18
N ARG A 61 6.41 1.05 -8.50
CA ARG A 61 6.01 2.40 -8.94
C ARG A 61 4.91 2.93 -8.03
N LEU A 62 5.07 4.17 -7.57
CA LEU A 62 4.04 4.85 -6.78
C LEU A 62 3.44 6.00 -7.55
N PHE A 63 2.13 5.96 -7.76
CA PHE A 63 1.37 7.09 -8.28
C PHE A 63 0.59 7.79 -7.18
N LYS A 64 0.41 9.11 -7.36
CA LYS A 64 -0.49 9.92 -6.55
C LYS A 64 -1.73 10.25 -7.35
N GLY A 65 -2.90 10.00 -6.76
CA GLY A 65 -4.19 10.36 -7.37
C GLY A 65 -4.44 11.88 -7.40
N PRO A 66 -5.39 12.34 -8.23
CA PRO A 66 -5.64 13.76 -8.48
C PRO A 66 -6.34 14.50 -7.32
N ASP A 67 -7.36 13.89 -6.70
CA ASP A 67 -8.28 14.61 -5.78
C ASP A 67 -8.22 14.14 -4.32
N ILE A 68 -8.18 12.82 -4.12
CA ILE A 68 -8.01 12.21 -2.81
C ILE A 68 -6.53 11.89 -2.66
N ASN A 69 -6.02 11.87 -1.43
CA ASN A 69 -4.63 11.55 -1.15
C ASN A 69 -4.37 10.04 -1.39
N ILE A 70 -4.49 9.56 -2.62
CA ILE A 70 -4.36 8.16 -3.01
C ILE A 70 -2.88 7.85 -3.23
N ASN A 71 -2.44 6.70 -2.74
CA ASN A 71 -1.19 6.06 -3.06
C ASN A 71 -1.52 4.82 -3.89
N LEU A 72 -1.22 4.84 -5.18
CA LEU A 72 -1.39 3.69 -6.06
C LEU A 72 -0.02 3.01 -6.22
N HIS A 73 0.17 1.95 -5.45
CA HIS A 73 1.33 1.08 -5.50
C HIS A 73 1.19 0.12 -6.66
N THR A 74 2.11 0.16 -7.62
CA THR A 74 2.08 -0.69 -8.80
C THR A 74 3.26 -1.66 -8.77
N PHE A 75 2.96 -2.95 -8.94
CA PHE A 75 3.91 -4.05 -8.93
C PHE A 75 3.67 -4.97 -10.13
N SER A 76 4.67 -5.77 -10.48
CA SER A 76 4.47 -6.86 -11.45
C SER A 76 3.57 -7.95 -10.85
N ALA A 77 2.79 -8.63 -11.69
CA ALA A 77 1.88 -9.68 -11.27
C ALA A 77 2.60 -10.82 -10.53
N GLY A 78 2.01 -11.29 -9.42
CA GLY A 78 2.59 -12.32 -8.56
C GLY A 78 3.71 -11.79 -7.66
N CYS A 79 3.79 -10.47 -7.45
CA CYS A 79 4.77 -9.89 -6.53
C CYS A 79 4.44 -10.27 -5.09
N ALA A 80 5.41 -10.89 -4.39
CA ALA A 80 5.27 -11.30 -3.00
C ALA A 80 4.97 -10.13 -2.04
N GLU A 81 5.35 -8.89 -2.39
CA GLU A 81 4.99 -7.71 -1.60
C GLU A 81 3.48 -7.45 -1.61
N VAL A 82 2.79 -7.75 -2.72
CA VAL A 82 1.32 -7.63 -2.80
C VAL A 82 0.66 -8.62 -1.83
N ASP A 83 1.10 -9.88 -1.81
CA ASP A 83 0.63 -10.87 -0.84
C ASP A 83 0.88 -10.42 0.60
N ARG A 84 2.08 -9.91 0.89
CA ARG A 84 2.45 -9.34 2.19
C ARG A 84 1.51 -8.21 2.60
N MET A 85 1.18 -7.30 1.69
CA MET A 85 0.23 -6.20 1.92
C MET A 85 -1.19 -6.73 2.19
N LEU A 86 -1.63 -7.77 1.49
CA LEU A 86 -2.95 -8.39 1.69
C LEU A 86 -3.05 -9.07 3.06
N VAL A 87 -2.04 -9.85 3.46
CA VAL A 87 -1.97 -10.48 4.79
C VAL A 87 -2.02 -9.42 5.88
N PHE A 88 -1.22 -8.36 5.76
CA PHE A 88 -1.23 -7.25 6.72
C PHE A 88 -2.62 -6.61 6.84
N ARG A 89 -3.26 -6.30 5.71
CA ARG A 89 -4.61 -5.72 5.66
C ARG A 89 -5.62 -6.61 6.37
N ASP A 90 -5.63 -7.89 6.03
CA ASP A 90 -6.64 -8.81 6.52
C ASP A 90 -6.45 -9.13 8.01
N TRP A 91 -5.20 -9.18 8.48
CA TRP A 91 -4.89 -9.21 9.91
C TRP A 91 -5.43 -7.99 10.67
N LEU A 92 -5.20 -6.77 10.19
CA LEU A 92 -5.69 -5.56 10.87
C LEU A 92 -7.22 -5.41 10.85
N ARG A 93 -7.91 -6.11 9.93
CA ARG A 93 -9.37 -6.16 9.92
C ARG A 93 -9.92 -7.01 11.07
N THR A 94 -9.27 -8.13 11.37
CA THR A 94 -9.74 -9.12 12.34
C THR A 94 -9.10 -8.96 13.72
N ASN A 95 -7.90 -8.39 13.82
CA ASN A 95 -7.18 -8.16 15.07
C ASN A 95 -7.27 -6.69 15.52
N ALA A 96 -8.19 -6.42 16.46
CA ALA A 96 -8.41 -5.06 16.97
C ALA A 96 -7.22 -4.49 17.75
N ALA A 97 -6.48 -5.32 18.50
CA ALA A 97 -5.33 -4.90 19.30
C ALA A 97 -4.16 -4.43 18.41
N ASP A 98 -3.81 -5.20 17.38
CA ASP A 98 -2.76 -4.81 16.43
C ASP A 98 -3.18 -3.64 15.55
N ARG A 99 -4.48 -3.53 15.20
CA ARG A 99 -5.01 -2.33 14.55
C ARG A 99 -4.82 -1.09 15.40
N GLU A 100 -5.12 -1.15 16.69
CA GLU A 100 -4.97 -0.01 17.59
C GLU A 100 -3.49 0.33 17.82
N LEU A 101 -2.63 -0.68 18.00
CA LEU A 101 -1.19 -0.51 18.06
C LEU A 101 -0.68 0.24 16.83
N TYR A 102 -1.00 -0.25 15.63
CA TYR A 102 -0.60 0.40 14.38
C TYR A 102 -1.12 1.84 14.26
N ALA A 103 -2.36 2.10 14.71
CA ALA A 103 -2.94 3.43 14.74
C ALA A 103 -2.17 4.38 15.64
N ARG A 104 -1.89 3.96 16.89
CA ARG A 104 -1.15 4.75 17.87
C ARG A 104 0.25 5.04 17.38
N THR A 105 0.98 4.03 16.90
CA THR A 105 2.31 4.21 16.35
C THR A 105 2.30 5.21 15.20
N LYS A 106 1.38 5.11 14.23
CA LYS A 106 1.30 6.10 13.14
C LYS A 106 1.04 7.52 13.62
N ARG A 107 0.19 7.71 14.64
CA ARG A 107 -0.06 9.03 15.23
C ARG A 107 1.20 9.57 15.91
N GLU A 108 1.89 8.76 16.69
CA GLU A 108 3.13 9.14 17.37
C GLU A 108 4.26 9.46 16.38
N LEU A 109 4.38 8.70 15.29
CA LEU A 109 5.39 8.99 14.26
C LEU A 109 5.06 10.30 13.52
N ALA A 110 3.78 10.65 13.39
CA ALA A 110 3.35 11.88 12.72
C ALA A 110 3.53 13.15 13.58
N THR A 111 3.67 13.03 14.91
CA THR A 111 3.92 14.18 15.81
C THR A 111 5.40 14.48 16.01
N ARG A 112 6.30 13.64 15.48
CA ARG A 112 7.75 13.81 15.61
C ARG A 112 8.30 14.60 14.43
N ASP A 113 9.24 15.50 14.72
CA ASP A 113 10.10 16.09 13.71
C ASP A 113 11.24 15.13 13.37
N TRP A 114 11.24 14.64 12.15
CA TRP A 114 12.27 13.72 11.66
C TRP A 114 13.35 14.52 10.94
N LYS A 115 14.56 14.52 11.52
CA LYS A 115 15.73 15.11 10.86
C LYS A 115 16.08 14.37 9.57
N TYR A 116 15.81 13.07 9.51
CA TYR A 116 16.05 12.22 8.35
C TYR A 116 14.85 11.32 8.08
N MET A 117 14.37 11.31 6.82
CA MET A 117 13.23 10.50 6.40
C MET A 117 13.43 9.00 6.65
N GLN A 118 14.68 8.53 6.61
CA GLN A 118 15.03 7.14 6.92
C GLN A 118 14.62 6.72 8.34
N GLN A 119 14.78 7.62 9.33
CA GLN A 119 14.44 7.31 10.72
C GLN A 119 12.93 7.08 10.89
N TYR A 120 12.11 7.84 10.16
CA TYR A 120 10.67 7.61 10.11
C TYR A 120 10.36 6.26 9.45
N ALA A 121 11.03 5.94 8.34
CA ALA A 121 10.83 4.69 7.62
C ALA A 121 11.20 3.47 8.50
N ASP A 122 12.31 3.53 9.22
CA ASP A 122 12.75 2.46 10.13
C ASP A 122 11.77 2.24 11.28
N ALA A 123 11.31 3.33 11.92
CA ALA A 123 10.35 3.25 13.02
C ALA A 123 8.99 2.68 12.56
N LYS A 124 8.54 3.04 11.35
CA LYS A 124 7.35 2.44 10.73
C LYS A 124 7.57 0.97 10.40
N THR A 125 8.76 0.62 9.92
CA THR A 125 9.11 -0.75 9.53
C THR A 125 9.10 -1.69 10.74
N ALA A 126 9.56 -1.23 11.90
CA ALA A 126 9.58 -2.03 13.13
C ALA A 126 8.18 -2.52 13.53
N VAL A 127 7.19 -1.62 13.62
CA VAL A 127 5.81 -2.00 14.01
C VAL A 127 5.15 -2.90 12.96
N VAL A 128 5.41 -2.68 11.67
CA VAL A 128 4.87 -3.53 10.59
C VAL A 128 5.46 -4.94 10.69
N LYS A 129 6.76 -5.07 10.93
CA LYS A 129 7.41 -6.39 11.12
C LYS A 129 6.85 -7.14 12.33
N GLU A 130 6.65 -6.45 13.44
CA GLU A 130 6.09 -7.05 14.66
C GLU A 130 4.67 -7.60 14.42
N ILE A 131 3.80 -6.81 13.79
CA ILE A 131 2.43 -7.22 13.46
C ILE A 131 2.42 -8.37 12.45
N MET A 132 3.28 -8.32 11.43
CA MET A 132 3.38 -9.39 10.44
C MET A 132 3.82 -10.72 11.06
N ALA A 133 4.80 -10.69 11.98
CA ALA A 133 5.22 -11.90 12.69
C ALA A 133 4.06 -12.52 13.49
N ARG A 134 3.19 -11.70 14.10
CA ARG A 134 1.98 -12.19 14.77
C ARG A 134 0.95 -12.75 13.79
N ALA A 135 0.76 -12.12 12.63
CA ALA A 135 -0.15 -12.58 11.60
C ALA A 135 0.26 -13.94 11.02
N GLU A 136 1.55 -14.09 10.72
CA GLU A 136 2.15 -15.33 10.21
C GLU A 136 2.06 -16.46 11.26
N ALA A 137 2.32 -16.18 12.53
CA ALA A 137 2.22 -17.19 13.59
C ALA A 137 0.79 -17.68 13.88
N ALA A 138 -0.23 -16.90 13.50
CA ALA A 138 -1.63 -17.22 13.70
C ALA A 138 -2.29 -17.88 12.48
N THR A 139 -1.58 -17.93 11.35
CA THR A 139 -2.04 -18.63 10.14
C THR A 139 -1.50 -20.07 10.21
N PRO A 140 -2.37 -21.10 10.37
CA PRO A 140 -1.93 -22.49 10.49
C PRO A 140 -1.34 -23.08 9.21
#